data_AF-A0A5K8AHJ6-F1
#
_entry.id   AF-A0A5K8AHJ6-F1
#
_cell.length_a   1.000
_cell.length_b   1.000
_cell.length_c   1.000
_cell.angle_alpha   90.00
_cell.angle_beta   90.00
_cell.angle_gamma   90.00
#
_symmetry.space_group_name_H-M   'P 1'
#
loop_
_entity.id
_entity.type
_entity.pdbx_description
1 polymer ?
#
loop_
_entity_poly.entity_id
_entity_poly.type
_entity_poly.pdbx_seq_one_letter_code
_entity_poly.pdbx_strand_id
1 'polypeptide(L)'
;MIARREGIGDILASGIRAASRAWGVEDLAVHVKGMEPAGYDPRVLKGMGLTFGTAPRGACHLRTTFYKPELAGMIPADQVTEKAAMLTDYYAQRGWAANGVPASLRIRDEIHWT
;
A
#
# COMPACT_ATOMS: atom_id res chain seq x y z
N MET A 1 16.79 20.78 6.91
CA MET A 1 17.42 19.63 7.57
C MET A 1 17.36 18.37 6.73
N ILE A 2 16.22 17.66 6.56
CA ILE A 2 16.18 16.39 5.78
C ILE A 2 16.64 16.59 4.32
N ALA A 3 16.01 17.50 3.59
CA ALA A 3 16.35 17.77 2.18
C ALA A 3 17.80 18.23 1.96
N ARG A 4 18.41 18.84 2.98
CA ARG A 4 19.81 19.31 2.97
C ARG A 4 20.78 18.36 3.69
N ARG A 5 20.28 17.25 4.23
CA ARG A 5 21.04 16.29 5.07
C ARG A 5 21.86 16.94 6.19
N GLU A 6 21.24 17.87 6.92
CA GLU A 6 21.88 18.59 8.03
C GLU A 6 21.46 17.99 9.39
N GLY A 7 22.43 17.72 10.27
CA GLY A 7 22.18 17.19 11.62
C GLY A 7 21.39 15.88 11.60
N ILE A 8 20.29 15.82 12.37
CA ILE A 8 19.39 14.64 12.37
C ILE A 8 18.78 14.35 10.99
N GLY A 9 18.75 15.37 10.12
CA GLY A 9 18.19 15.29 8.79
C GLY A 9 18.92 14.31 7.87
N ASP A 10 20.22 14.06 8.10
CA ASP A 10 20.97 13.09 7.30
C ASP A 10 20.48 11.65 7.51
N ILE A 11 20.24 11.27 8.77
CA ILE A 11 19.69 9.96 9.13
C ILE A 11 18.25 9.83 8.62
N LEU A 12 17.41 10.84 8.87
CA LEU A 12 16.00 10.84 8.46
C LEU A 12 15.82 10.80 6.93
N ALA A 13 16.75 11.37 6.16
CA ALA A 13 16.72 11.33 4.70
C ALA A 13 16.94 9.92 4.12
N SER A 14 17.34 8.95 4.94
CA SER A 14 17.52 7.55 4.54
C SER A 14 16.24 6.70 4.71
N GLY A 15 15.13 7.32 5.13
CA GLY A 15 13.82 6.67 5.30
C GLY A 15 13.68 5.92 6.61
N ILE A 16 12.43 5.54 6.95
CA ILE A 16 12.09 5.01 8.28
C ILE A 16 12.88 3.76 8.68
N ARG A 17 13.18 2.85 7.74
CA ARG A 17 13.94 1.62 8.01
C ARG A 17 15.38 1.91 8.46
N ALA A 18 16.06 2.81 7.76
CA ALA A 18 17.43 3.15 8.08
C ALA A 18 17.48 3.98 9.37
N ALA A 19 16.58 4.97 9.50
CA ALA A 19 16.52 5.83 10.67
C ALA A 19 16.18 5.06 11.95
N SER A 20 15.17 4.19 11.93
CA SER A 20 14.81 3.38 13.10
C SER A 20 15.92 2.43 13.53
N ARG A 21 16.60 1.77 12.58
CA ARG A 21 17.77 0.93 12.87
C ARG A 21 18.93 1.72 13.48
N ALA A 22 19.20 2.91 12.97
CA ALA A 22 20.28 3.76 13.50
C ALA A 22 20.02 4.17 14.96
N TRP A 23 18.75 4.19 15.39
CA TRP A 23 18.34 4.59 16.73
C TRP A 23 17.90 3.43 17.64
N GLY A 24 17.91 2.19 17.14
CA GLY A 24 17.48 1.01 17.91
C GLY A 24 16.00 1.02 18.28
N VAL A 25 15.14 1.55 17.40
CA VAL A 25 13.69 1.71 17.61
C VAL A 25 12.88 1.09 16.46
N GLU A 26 13.36 0.01 15.86
CA GLU A 26 12.67 -0.68 14.76
C GLU A 26 11.26 -1.18 15.14
N ASP A 27 11.00 -1.45 16.41
CA ASP A 27 9.69 -1.84 16.94
C ASP A 27 8.64 -0.71 16.85
N LEU A 28 9.08 0.55 16.78
CA LEU A 28 8.23 1.73 16.59
C LEU A 28 8.05 2.11 15.12
N ALA A 29 8.77 1.47 14.19
CA ALA A 29 8.81 1.84 12.78
C ALA A 29 7.58 1.30 12.01
N VAL A 30 6.58 2.16 11.81
CA VAL A 30 5.37 1.79 11.05
C VAL A 30 5.62 1.86 9.54
N HIS A 31 5.82 0.71 8.90
CA HIS A 31 5.98 0.62 7.45
C HIS A 31 5.55 -0.75 6.89
N VAL A 32 5.31 -0.85 5.59
CA VAL A 32 5.29 -2.13 4.87
C VAL A 32 6.36 -2.11 3.78
N LYS A 33 7.28 -3.08 3.81
CA LYS A 33 8.40 -3.19 2.87
C LYS A 33 9.28 -1.93 2.79
N GLY A 34 9.31 -1.12 3.84
CA GLY A 34 10.10 0.12 3.91
C GLY A 34 9.40 1.38 3.43
N MET A 35 8.13 1.29 3.03
CA MET A 35 7.32 2.47 2.72
C MET A 35 6.32 2.73 3.85
N GLU A 36 6.30 3.97 4.30
CA GLU A 36 5.40 4.50 5.31
C GLU A 36 3.95 4.49 4.79
N PRO A 37 2.95 4.14 5.64
CA PRO A 37 1.56 4.14 5.23
C PRO A 37 1.07 5.54 4.92
N ALA A 38 0.11 5.63 3.99
CA ALA A 38 -0.65 6.85 3.81
C ALA A 38 -1.63 7.09 4.97
N GLY A 39 -2.30 8.26 4.97
CA GLY A 39 -3.24 8.69 6.02
C GLY A 39 -4.57 7.90 6.10
N TYR A 40 -4.53 6.57 6.06
CA TYR A 40 -5.65 5.66 6.25
C TYR A 40 -5.31 4.67 7.35
N ASP A 41 -6.10 4.65 8.43
CA ASP A 41 -5.83 3.81 9.60
C ASP A 41 -6.26 2.35 9.34
N PRO A 42 -5.32 1.39 9.24
CA PRO A 42 -5.65 -0.01 8.99
C PRO A 42 -6.34 -0.70 10.17
N ARG A 43 -6.36 -0.07 11.36
CA ARG A 43 -7.12 -0.58 12.52
C ARG A 43 -8.62 -0.44 12.28
N VAL A 44 -9.04 0.59 11.56
CA VAL A 44 -10.44 0.88 11.21
C VAL A 44 -10.78 0.31 9.84
N LEU A 45 -9.90 0.50 8.85
CA LEU A 45 -10.09 0.11 7.45
C LEU A 45 -9.35 -1.20 7.18
N LYS A 46 -10.00 -2.34 7.41
CA LYS A 46 -9.36 -3.66 7.29
C LYS A 46 -8.93 -3.98 5.86
N GLY A 47 -9.67 -3.50 4.86
CA GLY A 47 -9.28 -3.56 3.46
C GLY A 47 -8.00 -2.77 3.19
N MET A 48 -7.83 -1.60 3.80
CA MET A 48 -6.56 -0.87 3.76
C MET A 48 -5.41 -1.65 4.41
N GLY A 49 -5.65 -2.30 5.55
CA GLY A 49 -4.66 -3.21 6.16
C GLY A 49 -4.20 -4.32 5.21
N LEU A 50 -5.15 -5.02 4.58
CA LEU A 50 -4.87 -6.05 3.57
C LEU A 50 -4.05 -5.50 2.40
N THR A 51 -4.45 -4.35 1.85
CA THR A 51 -3.84 -3.79 0.65
C THR A 51 -2.48 -3.16 0.90
N PHE A 52 -2.24 -2.56 2.07
CA PHE A 52 -0.90 -2.17 2.50
C PHE A 52 0.03 -3.38 2.60
N GLY A 53 -0.41 -4.46 3.22
CA GLY A 53 0.37 -5.69 3.38
C GLY A 53 0.75 -6.35 2.05
N THR A 54 -0.18 -6.39 1.09
CA THR A 54 -0.04 -7.13 -0.17
C THR A 54 0.49 -6.31 -1.33
N ALA A 55 0.46 -4.98 -1.28
CA ALA A 55 0.98 -4.14 -2.35
C ALA A 55 2.49 -4.37 -2.59
N PRO A 56 2.94 -4.47 -3.85
CA PRO A 56 4.32 -4.85 -4.16
C PRO A 56 5.34 -3.77 -3.79
N ARG A 57 4.94 -2.49 -3.86
CA ARG A 57 5.83 -1.36 -3.53
C ARG A 57 5.84 -0.97 -2.05
N GLY A 58 5.03 -1.61 -1.20
CA GLY A 58 4.86 -1.24 0.22
C GLY A 58 3.50 -0.60 0.51
N ALA A 59 3.37 0.09 1.66
CA ALA A 59 2.10 0.59 2.22
C ALA A 59 1.45 1.73 1.40
N CYS A 60 1.02 1.45 0.17
CA CYS A 60 0.46 2.43 -0.75
C CYS A 60 -1.05 2.28 -0.93
N HIS A 61 -1.79 3.39 -0.77
CA HIS A 61 -3.24 3.43 -0.98
C HIS A 61 -3.64 3.55 -2.45
N LEU A 62 -2.80 4.17 -3.31
CA LEU A 62 -3.14 4.39 -4.71
C LEU A 62 -3.12 3.12 -5.56
N ARG A 63 -2.42 2.06 -5.12
CA ARG A 63 -2.38 0.81 -5.88
C ARG A 63 -3.75 0.15 -5.95
N THR A 64 -4.53 0.22 -4.88
CA THR A 64 -5.82 -0.48 -4.76
C THR A 64 -6.98 0.49 -4.68
N THR A 65 -6.77 1.66 -4.06
CA THR A 65 -7.77 2.66 -3.66
C THR A 65 -8.93 2.08 -2.85
N PHE A 66 -8.69 1.00 -2.12
CA PHE A 66 -9.73 0.22 -1.43
C PHE A 66 -10.37 0.95 -0.24
N TYR A 67 -9.74 2.02 0.25
CA TYR A 67 -10.37 2.95 1.19
C TYR A 67 -11.68 3.55 0.64
N LYS A 68 -11.82 3.69 -0.69
CA LYS A 68 -13.01 4.32 -1.30
C LYS A 68 -14.30 3.56 -0.99
N PRO A 69 -14.44 2.26 -1.33
CA PRO A 69 -15.64 1.52 -1.01
C PRO A 69 -15.84 1.32 0.51
N GLU A 70 -14.76 1.28 1.31
CA GLU A 70 -14.88 1.20 2.78
C GLU A 70 -15.44 2.49 3.38
N LEU A 71 -14.93 3.66 2.98
CA LEU A 71 -15.43 4.96 3.46
C LEU A 71 -16.81 5.31 2.91
N ALA A 72 -17.16 4.82 1.72
CA ALA A 72 -18.48 5.01 1.12
C ALA A 72 -19.55 4.08 1.71
N GLY A 73 -19.20 3.17 2.63
CA GLY A 73 -20.14 2.20 3.21
C GLY A 73 -20.58 1.09 2.24
N MET A 74 -19.94 0.98 1.08
CA MET A 74 -20.23 -0.09 0.10
C MET A 74 -19.63 -1.43 0.54
N ILE A 75 -18.53 -1.38 1.29
CA ILE A 75 -17.87 -2.53 1.90
C ILE A 75 -17.71 -2.24 3.39
N PRO A 76 -18.10 -3.15 4.31
CA PRO A 76 -17.94 -2.93 5.75
C PRO A 76 -16.47 -2.73 6.11
N ALA A 77 -16.11 -1.59 6.71
CA ALA A 77 -14.72 -1.21 6.98
C ALA A 77 -14.01 -2.16 7.97
N ASP A 78 -14.73 -2.65 8.98
CA ASP A 78 -14.21 -3.43 10.10
C ASP A 78 -14.17 -4.94 9.85
N GLN A 79 -14.86 -5.42 8.82
CA GLN A 79 -14.91 -6.84 8.47
C GLN A 79 -13.55 -7.37 7.99
N VAL A 80 -13.16 -8.57 8.43
CA VAL A 80 -11.92 -9.24 8.02
C VAL A 80 -12.18 -10.44 7.10
N THR A 81 -13.17 -11.28 7.43
CA THR A 81 -13.53 -12.46 6.65
C THR A 81 -13.99 -12.07 5.25
N GLU A 82 -13.61 -12.84 4.23
CA GLU A 82 -13.89 -12.56 2.80
C GLU A 82 -13.36 -11.23 2.24
N LYS A 83 -12.56 -10.47 2.99
CA LYS A 83 -12.06 -9.16 2.54
C LYS A 83 -11.22 -9.25 1.25
N ALA A 84 -10.48 -10.35 1.08
CA ALA A 84 -9.70 -10.60 -0.13
C ALA A 84 -10.58 -10.89 -1.36
N ALA A 85 -11.70 -11.60 -1.17
CA ALA A 85 -12.69 -11.82 -2.23
C ALA A 85 -13.32 -10.48 -2.63
N MET A 86 -13.74 -9.66 -1.66
CA MET A 86 -14.28 -8.31 -1.91
C MET A 86 -13.28 -7.40 -2.65
N LEU A 87 -11.99 -7.51 -2.35
CA LEU A 87 -10.95 -6.78 -3.07
C LEU A 87 -10.86 -7.23 -4.54
N THR A 88 -10.95 -8.53 -4.78
CA THR A 88 -10.96 -9.11 -6.13
C THR A 88 -12.18 -8.64 -6.91
N ASP A 89 -13.36 -8.66 -6.29
CA ASP A 89 -14.60 -8.15 -6.90
C ASP A 89 -14.48 -6.65 -7.22
N TYR A 90 -13.90 -5.87 -6.30
CA TYR A 90 -13.64 -4.45 -6.52
C TYR A 90 -12.62 -4.19 -7.64
N TYR A 91 -11.67 -5.09 -7.89
CA TYR A 91 -10.83 -5.05 -9.09
C TYR A 91 -11.65 -5.35 -10.35
N ALA A 92 -12.45 -6.42 -10.33
CA ALA A 92 -13.26 -6.83 -11.47
C ALA A 92 -14.24 -5.72 -11.91
N GLN A 93 -14.91 -5.06 -10.97
CA GLN A 93 -15.80 -3.91 -11.24
C GLN A 93 -15.11 -2.73 -11.94
N ARG A 94 -13.78 -2.63 -11.85
CA ARG A 94 -12.97 -1.59 -12.48
C ARG A 94 -12.30 -2.06 -13.77
N GLY A 95 -12.59 -3.28 -14.22
CA GLY A 95 -11.94 -3.90 -15.38
C GLY A 95 -10.48 -4.30 -15.10
N TRP A 96 -10.14 -4.61 -13.84
CA TRP A 96 -8.79 -5.03 -13.44
C TRP A 96 -8.77 -6.54 -13.19
N ALA A 97 -7.63 -7.16 -13.48
CA ALA A 97 -7.39 -8.55 -13.10
C ALA A 97 -7.21 -8.68 -11.57
N ALA A 98 -7.38 -9.89 -11.04
CA ALA A 98 -7.27 -10.19 -9.61
C ALA A 98 -5.92 -9.78 -8.98
N ASN A 99 -4.87 -9.64 -9.79
CA ASN A 99 -3.56 -9.14 -9.37
C ASN A 99 -3.51 -7.59 -9.24
N GLY A 100 -4.64 -6.90 -9.39
CA GLY A 100 -4.75 -5.45 -9.29
C GLY A 100 -4.02 -4.71 -10.41
N VAL A 101 -4.03 -5.26 -11.63
CA VAL A 101 -3.53 -4.63 -12.86
C VAL A 101 -4.71 -4.43 -13.82
N PRO A 102 -4.91 -3.23 -14.40
CA PRO A 102 -5.95 -3.00 -15.40
C PRO A 102 -5.83 -3.97 -16.58
N ALA A 103 -6.93 -4.61 -16.97
CA ALA A 103 -6.92 -5.59 -18.06
C ALA A 103 -6.48 -4.97 -19.39
N SER A 104 -6.87 -3.72 -19.64
CA SER A 104 -6.49 -2.94 -20.84
C SER A 104 -5.01 -2.54 -20.90
N LEU A 105 -4.26 -2.68 -19.80
CA LEU A 105 -2.82 -2.36 -19.74
C LEU A 105 -1.92 -3.60 -19.86
N ARG A 106 -2.47 -4.77 -20.24
CA ARG A 106 -1.65 -5.92 -20.66
C ARG A 106 -1.09 -5.68 -22.07
N ILE A 107 -0.23 -4.68 -22.19
CA ILE A 107 0.55 -4.36 -23.40
C ILE A 107 1.53 -5.51 -23.78
N ARG A 108 1.65 -6.54 -22.93
CA ARG A 108 2.64 -7.61 -23.10
C ARG A 108 2.29 -8.66 -24.15
N ASP A 109 1.04 -8.75 -24.60
CA ASP A 109 0.65 -9.78 -25.57
C ASP A 109 0.93 -9.36 -27.04
N GLU A 110 1.43 -8.13 -27.27
CA GLU A 110 1.83 -7.61 -28.59
C GLU A 110 3.31 -7.19 -28.70
N ILE A 111 4.07 -7.24 -27.60
CA ILE A 111 5.51 -6.93 -27.63
C ILE A 111 6.30 -8.24 -27.72
N HIS A 112 6.60 -8.63 -28.96
CA HIS A 112 7.65 -9.59 -29.25
C HIS A 112 9.00 -8.95 -28.90
N TRP A 113 9.59 -9.36 -27.78
CA TRP A 113 11.00 -9.07 -27.50
C TRP A 113 11.85 -9.98 -28.39
N THR A 114 12.17 -9.51 -29.60
CA THR A 114 13.20 -10.08 -30.47
C THR A 114 14.59 -9.70 -30.01
#